data_AF-A0A935WD05-F1
#
_entry.id   AF-A0A935WD05-F1
#
_cell.length_a   1.000
_cell.length_b   1.000
_cell.length_c   1.000
_cell.angle_alpha   90.00
_cell.angle_beta   90.00
_cell.angle_gamma   90.00
#
_symmetry.space_group_name_H-M   'P 1'
#
loop_
_entity.id
_entity.type
_entity.pdbx_description
1 polymer ?
#
loop_
_entity_poly.entity_id
_entity_poly.type
_entity_poly.pdbx_seq_one_letter_code
_entity_poly.pdbx_strand_id
1 'polypeptide(L)'
;MWRKAGILAGILLAAGASGCSRFEPDEYSPYLPTAQMRAWWDEDVACSGRQGNFDRIQWFVVPGESFACPGGTCLGRWETNHRIYIAEAWITSPLVVRHEMLHEILGGGGHPPVPFEDPCALTWDSWRGEGSSLVAELRRVVRID
;
A
#
# COMPACT_ATOMS: atom_id res chain seq x y z
N MET A 1 -33.36 -51.65 -16.20
CA MET A 1 -32.42 -51.02 -17.16
C MET A 1 -32.61 -49.51 -17.06
N TRP A 2 -31.67 -48.80 -16.43
CA TRP A 2 -31.65 -47.33 -16.36
C TRP A 2 -30.57 -46.79 -17.30
N ARG A 3 -30.81 -45.61 -17.91
CA ARG A 3 -29.90 -44.63 -18.55
C ARG A 3 -30.68 -43.89 -19.66
N LYS A 4 -30.63 -42.58 -19.89
CA LYS A 4 -29.91 -41.41 -19.36
C LYS A 4 -30.67 -40.17 -19.86
N ALA A 5 -30.78 -39.14 -19.02
CA ALA A 5 -31.17 -37.79 -19.40
C ALA A 5 -29.96 -36.99 -19.93
N GLY A 6 -30.24 -35.90 -20.66
CA GLY A 6 -29.30 -34.82 -21.02
C GLY A 6 -29.37 -34.48 -22.52
N ILE A 7 -29.27 -33.23 -22.99
CA ILE A 7 -28.69 -32.01 -22.41
C ILE A 7 -29.34 -30.80 -23.11
N LEU A 8 -29.80 -29.79 -22.36
CA LEU A 8 -30.06 -28.44 -22.89
C LEU A 8 -28.74 -27.67 -22.89
N ALA A 9 -28.27 -27.24 -24.06
CA ALA A 9 -27.08 -26.41 -24.20
C ALA A 9 -27.45 -24.94 -23.94
N GLY A 10 -26.99 -24.39 -22.82
CA GLY A 10 -27.04 -22.95 -22.54
C GLY A 10 -25.82 -22.26 -23.14
N ILE A 11 -26.03 -21.32 -24.06
CA ILE A 11 -25.00 -20.44 -24.60
C ILE A 11 -24.75 -19.32 -23.57
N LEU A 12 -23.58 -19.30 -22.95
CA LEU A 12 -23.10 -18.15 -22.18
C LEU A 12 -22.53 -17.10 -23.14
N LEU A 13 -23.18 -15.93 -23.22
CA LEU A 13 -22.54 -14.71 -23.73
C LEU A 13 -21.56 -14.18 -22.67
N ALA A 14 -20.27 -14.20 -22.97
CA ALA A 14 -19.28 -13.46 -22.21
C ALA A 14 -19.14 -12.05 -22.81
N ALA A 15 -19.64 -11.04 -22.10
CA ALA A 15 -19.37 -9.63 -22.40
C ALA A 15 -18.09 -9.21 -21.67
N GLY A 16 -16.98 -9.06 -22.41
CA GLY A 16 -15.73 -8.54 -21.87
C GLY A 16 -15.76 -7.01 -21.76
N ALA A 17 -15.86 -6.50 -20.53
CA ALA A 17 -15.65 -5.09 -20.25
C ALA A 17 -14.15 -4.80 -20.21
N SER A 18 -13.64 -4.08 -21.21
CA SER A 18 -12.30 -3.47 -21.18
C SER A 18 -12.30 -2.26 -20.24
N GLY A 19 -12.22 -2.51 -18.94
CA GLY A 19 -12.00 -1.50 -17.91
C GLY A 19 -10.50 -1.34 -17.64
N CYS A 20 -10.06 -0.11 -17.34
CA CYS A 20 -8.68 0.22 -16.94
C CYS A 20 -8.10 -0.86 -16.02
N SER A 21 -6.99 -1.49 -16.43
CA SER A 21 -6.39 -2.58 -15.67
C SER A 21 -5.98 -2.08 -14.29
N ARG A 22 -6.72 -2.53 -13.29
CA ARG A 22 -6.46 -2.29 -11.88
C ARG A 22 -5.39 -3.26 -11.42
N PHE A 23 -4.43 -2.78 -10.62
CA PHE A 23 -3.47 -3.70 -10.02
C PHE A 23 -4.07 -4.44 -8.83
N GLU A 24 -3.65 -5.69 -8.74
CA GLU A 24 -3.87 -6.57 -7.63
C GLU A 24 -2.70 -7.57 -7.59
N PRO A 25 -2.07 -7.82 -6.43
CA PRO A 25 -1.08 -8.89 -6.28
C PRO A 25 -1.72 -10.27 -6.48
N ASP A 26 -0.91 -11.26 -6.89
CA ASP A 26 -1.37 -12.64 -7.08
C ASP A 26 -1.87 -13.28 -5.78
N GLU A 27 -1.22 -12.96 -4.65
CA GLU A 27 -1.56 -13.45 -3.32
C GLU A 27 -1.64 -12.29 -2.34
N TYR A 28 -2.75 -12.19 -1.60
CA TYR A 28 -2.92 -11.23 -0.52
C TYR A 28 -4.01 -11.70 0.44
N SER A 29 -4.01 -11.17 1.65
CA SER A 29 -5.05 -11.44 2.66
C SER A 29 -5.57 -10.14 3.27
N PRO A 30 -6.88 -10.02 3.57
CA PRO A 30 -7.41 -8.88 4.31
C PRO A 30 -6.69 -8.68 5.64
N TYR A 31 -6.43 -7.43 5.99
CA TYR A 31 -5.81 -7.04 7.25
C TYR A 31 -6.71 -6.10 8.03
N LEU A 32 -6.83 -6.32 9.33
CA LEU A 32 -7.55 -5.40 10.22
C LEU A 32 -6.56 -4.35 10.74
N PRO A 33 -6.77 -3.06 10.46
CA PRO A 33 -5.85 -2.03 10.91
C PRO A 33 -5.80 -1.97 12.43
N THR A 34 -4.62 -1.72 12.99
CA THR A 34 -4.40 -1.64 14.43
C THR A 34 -4.71 -0.24 14.96
N ALA A 35 -4.84 -0.11 16.28
CA ALA A 35 -4.93 1.21 16.93
C ALA A 35 -3.68 2.07 16.66
N GLN A 36 -2.51 1.46 16.54
CA GLN A 36 -1.26 2.15 16.21
C GLN A 36 -1.30 2.77 14.80
N MET A 37 -1.83 2.05 13.82
CA MET A 37 -2.02 2.58 12.46
C MET A 37 -2.98 3.77 12.44
N ARG A 38 -4.01 3.76 13.29
CA ARG A 38 -4.92 4.90 13.44
C ARG A 38 -4.21 6.11 14.08
N ALA A 39 -3.36 5.89 15.08
CA ALA A 39 -2.56 6.96 15.66
C ALA A 39 -1.59 7.57 14.63
N TRP A 40 -0.93 6.75 13.82
CA TRP A 40 -0.08 7.22 12.74
C TRP A 40 -0.85 8.01 11.67
N TRP A 41 -2.07 7.59 11.35
CA TRP A 41 -2.94 8.35 10.46
C TRP A 41 -3.20 9.77 10.96
N ASP A 42 -3.47 9.94 12.26
CA ASP A 42 -3.69 11.26 12.85
C ASP A 42 -2.43 12.15 12.74
N GLU A 43 -1.23 11.55 12.88
CA GLU A 43 0.04 12.25 12.63
C GLU A 43 0.19 12.67 11.16
N ASP A 44 -0.21 11.81 10.22
CA ASP A 44 -0.12 12.06 8.78
C ASP A 44 -1.11 13.14 8.32
N VAL A 45 -2.32 13.15 8.88
CA VAL A 45 -3.29 14.24 8.71
C VAL A 45 -2.71 15.56 9.24
N ALA A 46 -2.09 15.53 10.41
CA ALA A 46 -1.50 16.72 11.03
C ALA A 46 -0.33 17.30 10.23
N CYS A 47 0.63 16.45 9.81
CA CYS A 47 1.79 16.93 9.05
C CYS A 47 1.40 17.34 7.63
N SER A 48 0.53 16.59 6.94
CA SER A 48 0.15 16.92 5.56
C SER A 48 -0.71 18.18 5.44
N GLY A 49 -1.34 18.61 6.54
CA GLY A 49 -2.33 19.69 6.54
C GLY A 49 -3.61 19.32 5.76
N ARG A 50 -3.84 18.03 5.49
CA ARG A 50 -4.98 17.52 4.73
C ARG A 50 -5.80 16.54 5.54
N GLN A 51 -7.08 16.46 5.21
CA GLN A 51 -8.01 15.51 5.81
C GLN A 51 -8.21 14.29 4.91
N GLY A 52 -8.56 13.17 5.52
CA GLY A 52 -9.01 11.97 4.82
C GLY A 52 -9.92 11.15 5.72
N ASN A 53 -10.36 9.98 5.22
CA ASN A 53 -11.17 9.05 5.98
C ASN A 53 -10.42 7.72 6.11
N PHE A 54 -9.88 7.44 7.30
CA PHE A 54 -9.18 6.19 7.56
C PHE A 54 -10.06 4.95 7.36
N ASP A 55 -11.35 5.04 7.69
CA ASP A 55 -12.26 3.89 7.71
C ASP A 55 -12.71 3.46 6.31
N ARG A 56 -12.40 4.25 5.26
CA ARG A 56 -12.64 3.84 3.87
C ARG A 56 -11.54 2.94 3.30
N ILE A 57 -10.39 2.86 3.99
CA ILE A 57 -9.23 2.10 3.54
C ILE A 57 -9.48 0.60 3.73
N GLN A 58 -9.25 -0.15 2.66
CA GLN A 58 -9.19 -1.60 2.67
C GLN A 58 -7.72 -2.03 2.74
N TRP A 59 -7.34 -2.62 3.87
CA TRP A 59 -5.97 -3.05 4.12
C TRP A 59 -5.76 -4.50 3.72
N PHE A 60 -4.64 -4.76 3.06
CA PHE A 60 -4.22 -6.10 2.68
C PHE A 60 -2.74 -6.31 2.98
N VAL A 61 -2.40 -7.53 3.39
CA VAL A 61 -1.02 -7.99 3.51
C VAL A 61 -0.71 -8.93 2.35
N VAL A 62 0.47 -8.74 1.75
CA VAL A 62 1.05 -9.61 0.72
C VAL A 62 2.19 -10.41 1.37
N PRO A 63 2.20 -11.75 1.28
CA PRO A 63 3.26 -12.56 1.90
C PRO A 63 4.67 -12.17 1.45
N GLY A 64 5.64 -12.24 2.37
CA GLY A 64 7.07 -12.02 2.08
C GLY A 64 7.58 -10.59 2.34
N GLU A 65 8.80 -10.32 1.85
CA GLU A 65 9.52 -9.06 2.09
C GLU A 65 9.19 -7.96 1.07
N SER A 66 8.66 -8.34 -0.09
CA SER A 66 8.27 -7.43 -1.17
C SER A 66 7.34 -8.15 -2.15
N PHE A 67 6.74 -7.41 -3.07
CA PHE A 67 5.89 -7.98 -4.12
C PHE A 67 6.03 -7.23 -5.46
N ALA A 68 5.71 -7.91 -6.55
CA ALA A 68 5.72 -7.31 -7.89
C ALA A 68 4.57 -6.30 -8.04
N CYS A 69 4.87 -5.16 -8.66
CA CYS A 69 3.90 -4.10 -8.90
C CYS A 69 4.22 -3.32 -10.20
N PRO A 70 3.26 -2.57 -10.76
CA PRO A 70 3.52 -1.51 -11.72
C PRO A 70 4.56 -0.54 -11.15
N GLY A 71 5.74 -0.50 -11.79
CA GLY A 71 6.90 0.27 -11.31
C GLY A 71 8.05 -0.58 -10.76
N GLY A 72 7.87 -1.90 -10.63
CA GLY A 72 8.94 -2.84 -10.24
C GLY A 72 8.58 -3.62 -8.98
N THR A 73 9.41 -3.49 -7.95
CA THR A 73 9.24 -4.17 -6.67
C THR A 73 8.73 -3.19 -5.63
N CYS A 74 7.65 -3.55 -4.94
CA CYS A 74 7.00 -2.73 -3.92
C CYS A 74 7.10 -3.34 -2.53
N LEU A 75 7.19 -2.48 -1.51
CA LEU A 75 7.03 -2.83 -0.08
C LEU A 75 5.63 -2.46 0.41
N GLY A 76 5.07 -1.40 -0.15
CA GLY A 76 3.70 -0.95 0.02
C GLY A 76 3.15 -0.48 -1.33
N ARG A 77 1.83 -0.47 -1.47
CA ARG A 77 1.16 0.12 -2.63
C ARG A 77 -0.26 0.56 -2.31
N TRP A 78 -0.49 1.85 -2.44
CA TRP A 78 -1.81 2.48 -2.49
C TRP A 78 -2.42 2.41 -3.90
N GLU A 79 -3.74 2.22 -3.94
CA GLU A 79 -4.55 2.24 -5.15
C GLU A 79 -5.74 3.20 -5.03
N THR A 80 -6.15 3.77 -6.17
CA THR A 80 -7.18 4.83 -6.27
C THR A 80 -8.58 4.47 -5.76
N ASN A 81 -8.86 3.21 -5.42
CA ASN A 81 -10.13 2.79 -4.81
C ASN A 81 -10.02 2.53 -3.29
N HIS A 82 -9.02 3.12 -2.64
CA HIS A 82 -8.77 2.99 -1.21
C HIS A 82 -8.26 1.61 -0.78
N ARG A 83 -7.57 0.87 -1.66
CA ARG A 83 -6.86 -0.36 -1.28
C ARG A 83 -5.40 -0.04 -1.00
N ILE A 84 -4.90 -0.55 0.12
CA ILE A 84 -3.47 -0.49 0.46
C ILE A 84 -2.98 -1.93 0.64
N TYR A 85 -1.96 -2.29 -0.11
CA TYR A 85 -1.24 -3.55 0.00
C TYR A 85 0.11 -3.29 0.68
N ILE A 86 0.47 -4.07 1.70
CA ILE A 86 1.78 -3.98 2.37
C ILE A 86 2.41 -5.37 2.40
N ALA A 87 3.71 -5.47 2.11
CA ALA A 87 4.45 -6.70 2.27
C ALA A 87 4.51 -7.10 3.76
N GLU A 88 4.34 -8.38 4.06
CA GLU A 88 4.22 -8.92 5.42
C GLU A 88 5.35 -8.44 6.35
N ALA A 89 6.59 -8.43 5.87
CA ALA A 89 7.75 -7.97 6.66
C ALA A 89 7.68 -6.49 7.09
N TRP A 90 6.80 -5.69 6.49
CA TRP A 90 6.74 -4.24 6.63
C TRP A 90 5.44 -3.72 7.23
N ILE A 91 4.46 -4.58 7.55
CA ILE A 91 3.16 -4.14 8.09
C ILE A 91 3.27 -3.43 9.46
N THR A 92 4.38 -3.61 10.16
CA THR A 92 4.70 -2.93 11.43
C THR A 92 5.69 -1.78 11.25
N SER A 93 6.17 -1.52 10.03
CA SER A 93 7.09 -0.44 9.74
C SER A 93 6.33 0.89 9.67
N PRO A 94 6.60 1.85 10.56
CA PRO A 94 5.94 3.15 10.53
C PRO A 94 6.21 3.87 9.21
N LEU A 95 7.43 3.81 8.66
CA LEU A 95 7.76 4.48 7.41
C LEU A 95 6.92 3.95 6.24
N VAL A 96 6.89 2.62 6.03
CA VAL A 96 6.18 2.03 4.88
C VAL A 96 4.67 2.22 5.00
N VAL A 97 4.11 1.96 6.19
CA VAL A 97 2.66 2.07 6.40
C VAL A 97 2.19 3.51 6.23
N ARG A 98 2.90 4.48 6.83
CA ARG A 98 2.54 5.90 6.74
C ARG A 98 2.74 6.46 5.34
N HIS A 99 3.75 5.99 4.61
CA HIS A 99 3.95 6.35 3.21
C HIS A 99 2.69 6.06 2.36
N GLU A 100 2.11 4.86 2.51
CA GLU A 100 0.88 4.51 1.79
C GLU A 100 -0.36 5.26 2.31
N MET A 101 -0.43 5.56 3.62
CA MET A 101 -1.48 6.44 4.16
C MET A 101 -1.41 7.84 3.56
N LEU A 102 -0.21 8.37 3.36
CA LEU A 102 -0.04 9.70 2.78
C LEU A 102 -0.53 9.73 1.32
N HIS A 103 -0.30 8.67 0.55
CA HIS A 103 -0.94 8.53 -0.76
C HIS A 103 -2.47 8.57 -0.69
N GLU A 104 -3.08 7.90 0.29
CA GLU A 104 -4.52 7.93 0.50
C GLU A 104 -5.05 9.32 0.89
N ILE A 105 -4.31 10.05 1.74
CA ILE A 105 -4.66 11.43 2.14
C ILE A 105 -4.58 12.38 0.94
N LEU A 106 -3.56 12.22 0.09
CA LEU A 106 -3.33 13.08 -1.08
C LEU A 106 -4.21 12.69 -2.28
N GLY A 107 -4.63 11.43 -2.36
CA GLY A 107 -5.40 10.89 -3.48
C GLY A 107 -4.59 10.73 -4.76
N GLY A 108 -3.27 10.49 -4.67
CA GLY A 108 -2.41 10.36 -5.85
C GLY A 108 -1.14 9.56 -5.58
N GLY A 109 -0.67 8.83 -6.60
CA GLY A 109 0.51 7.95 -6.52
C GLY A 109 1.86 8.63 -6.76
N GLY A 110 1.92 9.97 -6.72
CA GLY A 110 3.17 10.71 -6.82
C GLY A 110 3.79 10.98 -5.46
N HIS A 111 5.08 11.31 -5.44
CA HIS A 111 5.83 11.68 -4.22
C HIS A 111 6.27 13.15 -4.29
N PRO A 112 5.36 14.14 -4.26
CA PRO A 112 5.77 15.53 -4.23
C PRO A 112 6.59 15.81 -2.95
N PRO A 113 7.69 16.60 -3.02
CA PRO A 113 8.50 16.92 -1.85
C PRO A 113 7.69 17.46 -0.68
N VAL A 114 6.66 18.26 -0.98
CA VAL A 114 5.62 18.61 -0.01
C VAL A 114 4.40 17.71 -0.24
N PRO A 115 3.97 16.87 0.73
CA PRO A 115 4.50 16.74 2.09
C PRO A 115 5.46 15.56 2.33
N PHE A 116 5.84 14.76 1.31
CA PHE A 116 6.58 13.50 1.51
C PHE A 116 7.96 13.68 2.14
N GLU A 117 8.71 14.71 1.76
CA GLU A 117 10.02 15.00 2.36
C GLU A 117 9.88 15.93 3.57
N ASP A 118 9.08 16.98 3.44
CA ASP A 118 8.79 17.95 4.50
C ASP A 118 7.32 18.42 4.35
N PRO A 119 6.50 18.40 5.40
CA PRO A 119 6.85 18.16 6.81
C PRO A 119 6.68 16.70 7.29
N CYS A 120 6.14 15.79 6.49
CA CYS A 120 5.83 14.44 6.97
C CYS A 120 7.06 13.52 7.03
N ALA A 121 8.07 13.78 6.20
CA ALA A 121 9.33 13.04 6.18
C ALA A 121 9.15 11.51 5.99
N LEU A 122 8.28 11.11 5.06
CA LEU A 122 7.90 9.72 4.76
C LEU A 122 8.59 9.13 3.53
N THR A 123 9.80 9.59 3.20
CA THR A 123 10.72 8.91 2.28
C THR A 123 11.92 8.33 3.04
N TRP A 124 12.63 7.37 2.43
CA TRP A 124 13.86 6.81 3.02
C TRP A 124 14.93 7.87 3.28
N ASP A 125 14.96 8.94 2.49
CA ASP A 125 15.93 10.02 2.64
C ASP A 125 15.55 11.03 3.70
N SER A 126 14.25 11.25 3.91
CA SER A 126 13.75 12.20 4.90
C SER A 126 13.47 11.57 6.27
N TRP A 127 13.27 10.26 6.36
CA TRP A 127 12.75 9.58 7.56
C TRP A 127 13.53 9.87 8.84
N ARG A 128 12.80 10.28 9.89
CA ARG A 128 13.35 10.67 11.20
C ARG A 128 12.81 9.86 12.38
N GLY A 129 11.98 8.85 12.15
CA GLY A 129 11.42 8.01 13.21
C GLY A 129 12.35 6.87 13.63
N GLU A 130 11.77 5.81 14.22
CA GLU A 130 12.55 4.66 14.71
C GLU A 130 13.48 4.08 13.63
N GLY A 131 14.70 3.70 14.02
CA GLY A 131 15.75 3.22 13.12
C GLY A 131 16.52 4.30 12.33
N SER A 132 16.05 5.56 12.30
CA SER A 132 16.72 6.65 11.54
C SER A 132 18.13 6.96 12.05
N SER A 133 18.40 6.81 13.34
CA SER A 133 19.72 7.05 13.93
C SER A 133 20.77 6.01 13.49
N LEU A 134 20.37 4.76 13.29
CA LEU A 134 21.26 3.70 12.79
C LEU A 134 21.60 3.93 11.31
N VAL A 135 20.63 4.34 10.50
CA VAL A 135 20.86 4.67 9.08
C VAL A 135 21.71 5.94 8.95
N ALA A 136 21.47 6.96 9.77
CA ALA A 136 22.28 8.18 9.79
C ALA A 136 23.73 7.90 10.24
N GLU A 137 23.94 7.03 11.21
CA GLU A 137 25.28 6.61 11.66
C GLU A 137 25.99 5.78 10.58
N LEU A 138 25.30 4.84 9.93
CA LEU A 138 25.86 4.08 8.81
C LEU A 138 26.25 4.98 7.64
N ARG A 139 25.42 5.98 7.29
CA ARG A 139 25.73 6.98 6.25
C ARG A 139 26.90 7.90 6.64
N ARG A 140 27.14 8.13 7.93
CA ARG A 140 28.30 8.89 8.44
C ARG A 140 29.58 8.07 8.40
N VAL A 141 29.50 6.78 8.75
CA VAL A 141 30.65 5.88 8.89
C VAL A 141 31.07 5.26 7.55
N VAL A 142 30.11 5.01 6.65
CA VAL A 142 30.36 4.49 5.31
C VAL A 142 29.95 5.57 4.31
N ARG A 143 30.93 6.15 3.62
CA ARG A 143 30.67 6.93 2.40
C ARG A 143 30.15 5.95 1.34
N ILE A 144 28.83 5.77 1.30
CA ILE A 144 28.16 5.17 0.15
C ILE A 144 27.79 6.36 -0.74
N ASP A 145 28.59 6.56 -1.77
CA ASP A 145 28.34 7.51 -2.86
C ASP A 145 27.33 6.90 -3.85
#